data_AF-A0A370LH04-F1
#
_entry.id   AF-A0A370LH04-F1
#
_cell.length_a   1.000
_cell.length_b   1.000
_cell.length_c   1.000
_cell.angle_alpha   90.00
_cell.angle_beta   90.00
_cell.angle_gamma   90.00
#
_symmetry.space_group_name_H-M   'P 1'
#
loop_
_entity.id
_entity.type
_entity.pdbx_description
1 polymer ?
#
loop_
_entity_poly.entity_id
_entity_poly.type
_entity_poly.pdbx_seq_one_letter_code
_entity_poly.pdbx_strand_id
1 'polypeptide(L)'
;MLKKIFFVILIVTALIVVSILIDSKDNSYEITYNPTLDSIPEKCSSLYDNDGDRIPEVLILQPNVDLSFCLLDNKNLSNMDLNNGKFVSINLAGSNLSNSNFSNSDFSGLNPYGLKLISGITGPNLKGVEFKKEDIFRTNLIETNFSHSNLSNANLSYANLTKSDLSYADLSNSVIFYSDLHNVNLTGAIIVDTDFSGSDLVNIDFKDVDLKNGNFFGVTFSEVNFKNANLQKVNFSNAYLVNLDFSNANLSNADLSGADLSGAILSNSDLSDTNLIGAYFRGTNLENVIVSPQTKTDYCFNSDFFNRVLCKIYRIIEK
;
A
#
# COMPACT_ATOMS: atom_id res chain seq x y z
N MET A 1 25.89 -15.51 -27.36
CA MET A 1 24.42 -15.69 -27.24
C MET A 1 24.04 -16.71 -26.17
N LEU A 2 24.61 -17.92 -26.14
CA LEU A 2 24.22 -18.97 -25.19
C LEU A 2 24.28 -18.55 -23.70
N LYS A 3 25.29 -17.78 -23.27
CA LYS A 3 25.40 -17.34 -21.86
C LYS A 3 24.26 -16.40 -21.40
N LYS A 4 23.72 -15.57 -22.30
CA LYS A 4 22.57 -14.68 -21.99
C LYS A 4 21.27 -15.46 -21.89
N ILE A 5 21.07 -16.45 -22.77
CA ILE A 5 19.91 -17.34 -22.73
C ILE A 5 19.94 -18.18 -21.44
N PHE A 6 21.11 -18.67 -21.03
CA PHE A 6 21.27 -19.41 -19.78
C PHE A 6 20.96 -18.55 -18.55
N PHE A 7 21.36 -17.28 -18.55
CA PHE A 7 21.09 -16.35 -17.43
C PHE A 7 19.61 -15.98 -17.34
N VAL A 8 18.95 -15.75 -18.48
CA VAL A 8 17.49 -15.51 -18.52
C VAL A 8 16.71 -16.74 -18.09
N ILE A 9 17.11 -17.94 -18.53
CA ILE A 9 16.48 -19.19 -18.07
C ILE A 9 16.70 -19.38 -16.57
N LEU A 10 17.88 -19.07 -16.02
CA LEU A 10 18.17 -19.17 -14.60
C LEU A 10 17.34 -18.18 -13.76
N ILE A 11 17.10 -16.96 -14.25
CA ILE A 11 16.25 -15.97 -13.59
C ILE A 11 14.78 -16.37 -13.67
N VAL A 12 14.31 -16.84 -14.83
CA VAL A 12 12.93 -17.29 -14.99
C VAL A 12 12.66 -18.55 -14.16
N THR A 13 13.60 -19.50 -14.09
CA THR A 13 13.45 -20.65 -13.20
C THR A 13 13.58 -20.27 -11.74
N ALA A 14 14.43 -19.31 -11.36
CA ALA A 14 14.47 -18.80 -9.99
C ALA A 14 13.18 -18.05 -9.60
N LEU A 15 12.58 -17.26 -10.50
CA LEU A 15 11.30 -16.60 -10.29
C LEU A 15 10.15 -17.61 -10.20
N ILE A 16 10.12 -18.62 -11.07
CA ILE A 16 9.13 -19.71 -11.02
C ILE A 16 9.31 -20.53 -9.74
N VAL A 17 10.54 -20.81 -9.32
CA VAL A 17 10.84 -21.54 -8.07
C VAL A 17 10.51 -20.69 -6.85
N VAL A 18 10.67 -19.36 -6.89
CA VAL A 18 10.19 -18.46 -5.84
C VAL A 18 8.66 -18.41 -5.83
N SER A 19 7.98 -18.35 -6.97
CA SER A 19 6.51 -18.46 -7.04
C SER A 19 6.00 -19.81 -6.51
N ILE A 20 6.69 -20.91 -6.82
CA ILE A 20 6.34 -22.27 -6.36
C ILE A 20 6.75 -22.49 -4.88
N LEU A 21 7.82 -21.86 -4.39
CA LEU A 21 8.21 -21.91 -2.96
C LEU A 21 7.37 -20.96 -2.09
N ILE A 22 6.77 -19.92 -2.67
CA ILE A 22 5.74 -19.11 -2.04
C ILE A 22 4.41 -19.90 -2.00
N ASP A 23 4.09 -20.67 -3.04
CA ASP A 23 2.94 -21.60 -3.04
C ASP A 23 3.15 -22.83 -2.11
N SER A 24 4.40 -23.25 -1.86
CA SER A 24 4.67 -24.43 -1.03
C SER A 24 4.97 -24.13 0.44
N LYS A 25 4.95 -22.84 0.82
CA LYS A 25 4.79 -22.40 2.22
C LYS A 25 3.37 -21.95 2.54
N ASP A 26 2.40 -22.44 1.76
CA ASP A 26 1.01 -22.61 2.20
C ASP A 26 0.97 -23.75 3.25
N ASN A 27 1.72 -23.56 4.35
CA ASN A 27 1.30 -24.11 5.62
C ASN A 27 0.03 -23.33 5.91
N SER A 28 -1.08 -23.93 5.50
CA SER A 28 -2.39 -23.65 6.03
C SER A 28 -2.27 -23.57 7.55
N TYR A 29 -2.13 -22.35 8.06
CA TYR A 29 -2.92 -21.96 9.19
C TYR A 29 -4.37 -21.92 8.66
N GLU A 30 -4.90 -23.11 8.35
CA GLU A 30 -6.27 -23.43 8.69
C GLU A 30 -6.34 -23.19 10.21
N ILE A 31 -6.53 -21.93 10.59
CA ILE A 31 -7.46 -21.68 11.66
C ILE A 31 -8.78 -22.17 11.07
N THR A 32 -8.99 -23.47 11.19
CA THR A 32 -10.32 -24.06 11.14
C THR A 32 -11.06 -23.36 12.26
N TYR A 33 -11.65 -22.20 11.95
CA TYR A 33 -12.81 -21.75 12.70
C TYR A 33 -13.86 -22.81 12.40
N ASN A 34 -13.85 -23.82 13.26
CA ASN A 34 -14.80 -24.91 13.26
C ASN A 34 -15.75 -24.59 14.42
N PRO A 35 -16.70 -23.64 14.24
CA PRO A 35 -17.72 -23.43 15.23
C PRO A 35 -18.54 -24.72 15.23
N THR A 36 -18.38 -25.51 16.28
CA THR A 36 -19.38 -26.51 16.63
C THR A 36 -20.74 -25.82 16.63
N LEU A 37 -21.79 -26.48 16.12
CA LEU A 37 -23.16 -25.94 15.94
C LEU A 37 -23.70 -25.16 17.16
N ASP A 38 -23.15 -25.43 18.36
CA ASP A 38 -23.49 -24.81 19.64
C ASP A 38 -22.85 -23.44 19.92
N SER A 39 -22.00 -22.89 19.04
CA SER A 39 -21.25 -21.64 19.27
C SER A 39 -21.57 -20.47 18.34
N ILE A 40 -22.54 -20.60 17.42
CA ILE A 40 -23.02 -19.49 16.60
C ILE A 40 -23.90 -18.59 17.49
N PRO A 41 -23.65 -17.28 17.59
CA PRO A 41 -24.49 -16.39 18.40
C PRO A 41 -25.96 -16.51 17.97
N GLU A 42 -26.89 -16.46 18.94
CA GLU A 42 -28.34 -16.61 18.66
C GLU A 42 -28.87 -15.57 17.65
N LYS A 43 -28.25 -14.38 17.63
CA LYS A 43 -28.48 -13.32 16.64
C LYS A 43 -28.09 -13.71 15.20
N CYS A 44 -27.25 -14.72 15.03
CA CYS A 44 -26.81 -15.29 13.77
C CYS A 44 -27.52 -16.63 13.45
N SER A 45 -28.28 -17.23 14.39
CA SER A 45 -28.89 -18.56 14.22
C SER A 45 -30.35 -18.51 13.77
N SER A 46 -30.57 -18.91 12.52
CA SER A 46 -31.71 -19.71 12.03
C SER A 46 -33.15 -19.30 12.36
N LEU A 47 -33.76 -18.48 11.49
CA LEU A 47 -35.22 -18.56 11.26
C LEU A 47 -35.61 -18.70 9.78
N TYR A 48 -34.67 -18.65 8.83
CA TYR A 48 -34.93 -18.76 7.39
C TYR A 48 -33.71 -19.30 6.63
N ASP A 49 -33.22 -20.50 6.94
CA ASP A 49 -32.21 -21.20 6.11
C ASP A 49 -32.87 -22.47 5.57
N ASN A 50 -33.47 -22.35 4.39
CA ASN A 50 -34.22 -23.40 3.70
C ASN A 50 -33.35 -24.19 2.71
N ASP A 51 -32.15 -23.72 2.33
CA ASP A 51 -31.25 -24.42 1.42
C ASP A 51 -30.05 -25.09 2.10
N GLY A 52 -29.89 -24.90 3.41
CA GLY A 52 -28.88 -25.57 4.23
C GLY A 52 -27.48 -25.00 4.05
N ASP A 53 -27.38 -23.82 3.43
CA ASP A 53 -26.12 -23.08 3.28
C ASP A 53 -25.71 -22.33 4.56
N ARG A 54 -26.55 -22.39 5.60
CA ARG A 54 -26.31 -21.84 6.96
C ARG A 54 -26.41 -20.33 7.04
N ILE A 55 -27.14 -19.69 6.12
CA ILE A 55 -27.37 -18.24 6.15
C ILE A 55 -28.86 -17.88 6.04
N PRO A 56 -29.37 -16.90 6.83
CA PRO A 56 -30.75 -16.46 6.71
C PRO A 56 -31.09 -15.85 5.33
N GLU A 57 -32.07 -16.40 4.64
CA GLU A 57 -32.64 -15.94 3.36
C GLU A 57 -33.31 -14.58 3.46
N VAL A 58 -33.74 -14.20 4.67
CA VAL A 58 -34.24 -12.86 4.98
C VAL A 58 -33.35 -12.24 6.05
N LEU A 59 -32.14 -11.88 5.64
CA LEU A 59 -31.28 -10.98 6.40
C LEU A 59 -31.87 -9.56 6.22
N ILE A 60 -32.79 -9.12 7.10
CA ILE A 60 -33.19 -7.69 7.14
C ILE A 60 -32.03 -6.92 7.73
N LEU A 61 -31.04 -6.66 6.88
CA LEU A 61 -29.88 -5.87 7.23
C LEU A 61 -30.23 -4.40 7.20
N GLN A 62 -29.99 -3.75 8.32
CA GLN A 62 -30.23 -2.34 8.54
C GLN A 62 -28.96 -1.68 9.08
N PRO A 63 -28.84 -0.35 8.96
CA PRO A 63 -27.90 0.44 9.74
C PRO A 63 -27.79 -0.03 11.21
N ASN A 64 -26.58 0.04 11.77
CA ASN A 64 -26.29 -0.31 13.17
C ASN A 64 -26.51 -1.79 13.53
N VAL A 65 -26.60 -2.69 12.55
CA VAL A 65 -26.69 -4.14 12.83
C VAL A 65 -25.44 -4.62 13.56
N ASP A 66 -25.61 -5.57 14.47
CA ASP A 66 -24.49 -6.29 15.08
C ASP A 66 -24.47 -7.74 14.57
N LEU A 67 -23.54 -8.01 13.66
CA LEU A 67 -23.27 -9.34 13.09
C LEU A 67 -21.92 -9.89 13.56
N SER A 68 -21.40 -9.39 14.67
CA SER A 68 -20.13 -9.86 15.22
C SER A 68 -20.17 -11.37 15.42
N PHE A 69 -19.12 -12.06 15.00
CA PHE A 69 -18.95 -13.52 15.02
C PHE A 69 -19.92 -14.32 14.13
N CYS A 70 -20.72 -13.67 13.28
CA CYS A 70 -21.52 -14.39 12.28
C CYS A 70 -20.63 -14.93 11.14
N LEU A 71 -21.13 -15.96 10.45
CA LEU A 71 -20.58 -16.45 9.20
C LEU A 71 -21.38 -15.85 8.05
N LEU A 72 -20.76 -14.96 7.28
CA LEU A 72 -21.35 -14.35 6.09
C LEU A 72 -20.58 -14.71 4.83
N ASP A 73 -19.74 -15.74 4.85
CA ASP A 73 -18.97 -16.14 3.69
C ASP A 73 -19.88 -16.47 2.49
N ASN A 74 -19.37 -16.13 1.31
CA ASN A 74 -20.04 -16.29 0.02
C ASN A 74 -21.38 -15.57 -0.09
N LYS A 75 -21.66 -14.56 0.77
CA LYS A 75 -22.93 -13.83 0.70
C LYS A 75 -22.94 -12.67 -0.24
N ASN A 76 -24.12 -12.43 -0.79
CA ASN A 76 -24.38 -11.22 -1.54
C ASN A 76 -24.89 -10.11 -0.61
N LEU A 77 -23.97 -9.22 -0.22
CA LEU A 77 -24.27 -8.01 0.56
C LEU A 77 -24.31 -6.76 -0.33
N SER A 78 -24.40 -6.94 -1.65
CA SER A 78 -24.34 -5.81 -2.57
C SER A 78 -25.52 -4.85 -2.39
N ASN A 79 -25.24 -3.55 -2.53
CA ASN A 79 -26.22 -2.46 -2.40
C ASN A 79 -26.88 -2.34 -1.02
N MET A 80 -26.35 -3.02 0.01
CA MET A 80 -26.89 -2.92 1.37
C MET A 80 -26.36 -1.69 2.11
N ASP A 81 -27.21 -1.06 2.91
CA ASP A 81 -26.80 -0.02 3.86
C ASP A 81 -26.62 -0.62 5.26
N LEU A 82 -25.35 -0.70 5.66
CA LEU A 82 -24.82 -1.40 6.83
C LEU A 82 -23.91 -0.47 7.65
N ASN A 83 -24.11 0.84 7.55
CA ASN A 83 -23.31 1.83 8.25
C ASN A 83 -23.42 1.68 9.77
N ASN A 84 -22.34 2.06 10.46
CA ASN A 84 -22.22 1.96 11.92
C ASN A 84 -22.46 0.54 12.48
N GLY A 85 -22.38 -0.49 11.63
CA GLY A 85 -22.58 -1.87 12.02
C GLY A 85 -21.37 -2.44 12.75
N LYS A 86 -21.59 -3.51 13.51
CA LYS A 86 -20.53 -4.27 14.18
C LYS A 86 -20.34 -5.60 13.48
N PHE A 87 -19.16 -5.79 12.91
CA PHE A 87 -18.73 -6.95 12.15
C PHE A 87 -17.45 -7.54 12.76
N VAL A 88 -17.34 -7.47 14.10
CA VAL A 88 -16.17 -7.94 14.84
C VAL A 88 -16.01 -9.44 14.63
N SER A 89 -14.82 -9.87 14.21
CA SER A 89 -14.51 -11.26 13.88
C SER A 89 -15.50 -11.94 12.96
N ILE A 90 -16.00 -11.19 11.97
CA ILE A 90 -16.85 -11.75 10.93
C ILE A 90 -16.04 -12.54 9.91
N ASN A 91 -16.65 -13.59 9.37
CA ASN A 91 -16.15 -14.22 8.14
C ASN A 91 -16.92 -13.68 6.94
N LEU A 92 -16.25 -12.97 6.04
CA LEU A 92 -16.83 -12.46 4.79
C LEU A 92 -16.21 -13.12 3.55
N ALA A 93 -15.45 -14.21 3.71
CA ALA A 93 -14.70 -14.81 2.62
C ALA A 93 -15.59 -15.09 1.40
N GLY A 94 -15.20 -14.56 0.22
CA GLY A 94 -15.98 -14.74 -1.02
C GLY A 94 -17.28 -13.93 -1.13
N SER A 95 -17.59 -13.07 -0.16
CA SER A 95 -18.81 -12.26 -0.17
C SER A 95 -18.74 -11.13 -1.19
N ASN A 96 -19.85 -10.87 -1.87
CA ASN A 96 -20.02 -9.72 -2.73
C ASN A 96 -20.45 -8.50 -1.92
N LEU A 97 -19.55 -7.53 -1.74
CA LEU A 97 -19.82 -6.27 -1.04
C LEU A 97 -20.06 -5.09 -2.00
N SER A 98 -20.24 -5.34 -3.30
CA SER A 98 -20.30 -4.27 -4.30
C SER A 98 -21.39 -3.24 -3.97
N ASN A 99 -21.08 -1.94 -4.07
CA ASN A 99 -22.02 -0.84 -3.78
C ASN A 99 -22.64 -0.84 -2.37
N SER A 100 -22.12 -1.64 -1.44
CA SER A 100 -22.60 -1.63 -0.06
C SER A 100 -22.01 -0.44 0.71
N ASN A 101 -22.72 -0.02 1.75
CA ASN A 101 -22.28 1.03 2.65
C ASN A 101 -21.98 0.46 4.03
N PHE A 102 -20.70 0.44 4.40
CA PHE A 102 -20.20 0.02 5.69
C PHE A 102 -19.50 1.18 6.43
N SER A 103 -19.89 2.42 6.12
CA SER A 103 -19.24 3.57 6.72
C SER A 103 -19.33 3.57 8.25
N ASN A 104 -18.21 3.89 8.90
CA ASN A 104 -18.02 3.90 10.35
C ASN A 104 -18.29 2.55 11.04
N SER A 105 -18.27 1.45 10.30
CA SER A 105 -18.47 0.12 10.85
C SER A 105 -17.18 -0.43 11.46
N ASP A 106 -17.33 -1.28 12.47
CA ASP A 106 -16.23 -1.94 13.18
C ASP A 106 -16.03 -3.35 12.62
N PHE A 107 -14.87 -3.61 12.03
CA PHE A 107 -14.48 -4.91 11.49
C PHE A 107 -13.30 -5.51 12.25
N SER A 108 -13.09 -5.11 13.49
CA SER A 108 -11.97 -5.60 14.28
C SER A 108 -11.93 -7.13 14.38
N GLY A 109 -10.75 -7.71 14.23
CA GLY A 109 -10.52 -9.15 14.24
C GLY A 109 -11.06 -9.87 13.01
N LEU A 110 -11.16 -9.20 11.86
CA LEU A 110 -11.55 -9.77 10.57
C LEU A 110 -10.65 -10.97 10.25
N ASN A 111 -11.24 -12.03 9.70
CA ASN A 111 -10.46 -13.15 9.21
C ASN A 111 -9.58 -12.70 8.02
N PRO A 112 -8.28 -13.04 7.97
CA PRO A 112 -7.35 -12.70 6.87
C PRO A 112 -7.84 -13.03 5.45
N TYR A 113 -8.71 -14.03 5.31
CA TYR A 113 -9.29 -14.44 4.02
C TYR A 113 -10.64 -13.75 3.72
N GLY A 114 -11.05 -12.82 4.57
CA GLY A 114 -12.43 -12.35 4.73
C GLY A 114 -12.89 -11.33 3.69
N LEU A 115 -12.03 -10.48 3.11
CA LEU A 115 -12.50 -9.43 2.21
C LEU A 115 -12.12 -9.70 0.75
N LYS A 116 -12.84 -10.59 0.07
CA LYS A 116 -12.61 -10.85 -1.36
C LYS A 116 -13.67 -10.19 -2.22
N LEU A 117 -13.42 -8.98 -2.72
CA LEU A 117 -14.32 -8.34 -3.68
C LEU A 117 -14.20 -9.02 -5.05
N ILE A 118 -15.33 -9.44 -5.60
CA ILE A 118 -15.41 -9.99 -6.96
C ILE A 118 -15.12 -8.85 -7.94
N SER A 119 -14.26 -9.11 -8.94
CA SER A 119 -13.81 -8.10 -9.92
C SER A 119 -14.94 -7.55 -10.80
N GLY A 120 -14.94 -6.23 -11.02
CA GLY A 120 -15.72 -5.58 -12.09
C GLY A 120 -16.80 -4.56 -11.67
N ILE A 121 -16.92 -4.21 -10.38
CA ILE A 121 -17.96 -3.31 -9.86
C ILE A 121 -17.33 -2.31 -8.88
N THR A 122 -17.92 -1.12 -8.75
CA THR A 122 -17.58 -0.09 -7.77
C THR A 122 -17.45 -0.68 -6.36
N GLY A 123 -16.31 -0.43 -5.71
CA GLY A 123 -15.98 -0.96 -4.38
C GLY A 123 -16.95 -0.47 -3.28
N PRO A 124 -17.00 -1.17 -2.13
CA PRO A 124 -17.83 -0.77 -1.00
C PRO A 124 -17.40 0.58 -0.44
N ASN A 125 -18.34 1.25 0.23
CA ASN A 125 -18.03 2.40 1.05
C ASN A 125 -17.60 1.94 2.45
N LEU A 126 -16.29 1.85 2.67
CA LEU A 126 -15.64 1.56 3.95
C LEU A 126 -15.07 2.83 4.59
N LYS A 127 -15.70 3.99 4.37
CA LYS A 127 -15.28 5.26 4.98
C LYS A 127 -15.30 5.18 6.50
N GLY A 128 -14.23 5.59 7.16
CA GLY A 128 -14.17 5.67 8.63
C GLY A 128 -14.20 4.33 9.36
N VAL A 129 -13.90 3.21 8.67
CA VAL A 129 -13.86 1.89 9.32
C VAL A 129 -12.62 1.74 10.21
N GLU A 130 -12.75 0.93 11.25
CA GLU A 130 -11.63 0.54 12.13
C GLU A 130 -11.04 -0.81 11.65
N PHE A 131 -10.00 -0.75 10.82
CA PHE A 131 -9.25 -1.90 10.26
C PHE A 131 -7.84 -2.00 10.86
N LYS A 132 -7.66 -1.52 12.09
CA LYS A 132 -6.36 -1.56 12.76
C LYS A 132 -5.88 -2.99 12.99
N LYS A 133 -4.68 -3.32 12.50
CA LYS A 133 -4.06 -4.67 12.57
C LYS A 133 -4.79 -5.75 11.76
N GLU A 134 -5.71 -5.36 10.89
CA GLU A 134 -6.40 -6.35 10.05
C GLU A 134 -5.51 -6.87 8.94
N ASP A 135 -5.70 -8.13 8.59
CA ASP A 135 -5.05 -8.76 7.45
C ASP A 135 -6.01 -8.79 6.27
N ILE A 136 -5.70 -8.00 5.25
CA ILE A 136 -6.41 -7.93 3.97
C ILE A 136 -5.44 -8.19 2.81
N PHE A 137 -4.52 -9.14 3.04
CA PHE A 137 -3.57 -9.66 2.07
C PHE A 137 -4.25 -10.18 0.80
N ARG A 138 -3.69 -9.83 -0.37
CA ARG A 138 -4.18 -10.25 -1.70
C ARG A 138 -5.65 -9.93 -1.97
N THR A 139 -6.21 -8.94 -1.28
CA THR A 139 -7.60 -8.56 -1.48
C THR A 139 -7.76 -7.68 -2.71
N ASN A 140 -8.89 -7.83 -3.39
CA ASN A 140 -9.29 -6.91 -4.44
C ASN A 140 -10.07 -5.78 -3.75
N LEU A 141 -9.59 -4.56 -3.85
CA LEU A 141 -10.12 -3.35 -3.22
C LEU A 141 -10.38 -2.24 -4.25
N ILE A 142 -10.45 -2.57 -5.54
CA ILE A 142 -10.65 -1.59 -6.62
C ILE A 142 -11.83 -0.65 -6.31
N GLU A 143 -11.62 0.66 -6.49
CA GLU A 143 -12.64 1.71 -6.30
C GLU A 143 -13.31 1.70 -4.90
N THR A 144 -12.63 1.15 -3.88
CA THR A 144 -13.13 1.13 -2.50
C THR A 144 -12.89 2.47 -1.82
N ASN A 145 -13.88 2.96 -1.07
CA ASN A 145 -13.71 4.18 -0.27
C ASN A 145 -13.25 3.81 1.14
N PHE A 146 -11.99 4.07 1.47
CA PHE A 146 -11.38 4.00 2.79
C PHE A 146 -11.09 5.38 3.38
N SER A 147 -11.74 6.44 2.90
CA SER A 147 -11.47 7.79 3.40
C SER A 147 -11.73 7.86 4.91
N HIS A 148 -10.87 8.56 5.65
CA HIS A 148 -10.92 8.66 7.11
C HIS A 148 -10.83 7.34 7.90
N SER A 149 -10.49 6.22 7.27
CA SER A 149 -10.42 4.91 7.94
C SER A 149 -9.12 4.74 8.72
N ASN A 150 -9.15 3.92 9.77
CA ASN A 150 -7.96 3.53 10.53
C ASN A 150 -7.46 2.17 10.03
N LEU A 151 -6.42 2.19 9.22
CA LEU A 151 -5.72 1.03 8.67
C LEU A 151 -4.34 0.84 9.34
N SER A 152 -4.11 1.46 10.51
CA SER A 152 -2.81 1.40 11.16
C SER A 152 -2.44 -0.05 11.49
N ASN A 153 -1.19 -0.44 11.23
CA ASN A 153 -0.70 -1.82 11.41
C ASN A 153 -1.39 -2.89 10.55
N ALA A 154 -2.24 -2.52 9.58
CA ALA A 154 -2.90 -3.49 8.71
C ALA A 154 -1.92 -4.10 7.69
N ASN A 155 -2.21 -5.32 7.24
CA ASN A 155 -1.51 -5.98 6.14
C ASN A 155 -2.35 -5.87 4.86
N LEU A 156 -1.97 -4.98 3.96
CA LEU A 156 -2.57 -4.79 2.63
C LEU A 156 -1.68 -5.35 1.52
N SER A 157 -0.73 -6.23 1.84
CA SER A 157 0.27 -6.67 0.86
C SER A 157 -0.37 -7.42 -0.31
N TYR A 158 0.13 -7.19 -1.52
CA TYR A 158 -0.42 -7.75 -2.76
C TYR A 158 -1.90 -7.39 -3.04
N ALA A 159 -2.47 -6.42 -2.34
CA ALA A 159 -3.83 -5.97 -2.59
C ALA A 159 -3.91 -5.17 -3.89
N ASN A 160 -5.07 -5.20 -4.54
CA ASN A 160 -5.38 -4.30 -5.65
C ASN A 160 -6.22 -3.13 -5.14
N LEU A 161 -5.59 -1.98 -4.94
CA LEU A 161 -6.21 -0.74 -4.49
C LEU A 161 -6.56 0.21 -5.64
N THR A 162 -6.47 -0.20 -6.91
CA THR A 162 -6.67 0.68 -8.07
C THR A 162 -7.89 1.58 -7.90
N LYS A 163 -7.71 2.90 -8.04
CA LYS A 163 -8.73 3.95 -7.88
C LYS A 163 -9.44 4.03 -6.51
N SER A 164 -8.89 3.39 -5.47
CA SER A 164 -9.44 3.52 -4.12
C SER A 164 -9.24 4.92 -3.56
N ASP A 165 -10.14 5.34 -2.68
CA ASP A 165 -10.01 6.58 -1.92
C ASP A 165 -9.49 6.29 -0.51
N LEU A 166 -8.23 6.59 -0.25
CA LEU A 166 -7.57 6.49 1.06
C LEU A 166 -7.35 7.87 1.69
N SER A 167 -8.05 8.91 1.22
CA SER A 167 -7.86 10.26 1.74
C SER A 167 -8.14 10.35 3.24
N TYR A 168 -7.25 11.01 3.98
CA TYR A 168 -7.31 11.13 5.44
C TYR A 168 -7.31 9.80 6.22
N ALA A 169 -6.99 8.68 5.58
CA ALA A 169 -6.84 7.40 6.28
C ALA A 169 -5.55 7.36 7.11
N ASP A 170 -5.55 6.62 8.22
CA ASP A 170 -4.33 6.31 8.98
C ASP A 170 -3.76 4.96 8.54
N LEU A 171 -2.65 4.98 7.81
CA LEU A 171 -1.90 3.80 7.33
C LEU A 171 -0.64 3.57 8.17
N SER A 172 -0.50 4.19 9.33
CA SER A 172 0.74 4.15 10.11
C SER A 172 1.12 2.71 10.47
N ASN A 173 2.39 2.33 10.26
CA ASN A 173 2.91 0.97 10.50
C ASN A 173 2.24 -0.14 9.67
N SER A 174 1.45 0.21 8.65
CA SER A 174 0.86 -0.81 7.76
C SER A 174 1.88 -1.36 6.75
N VAL A 175 1.59 -2.52 6.21
CA VAL A 175 2.41 -3.20 5.23
C VAL A 175 1.61 -3.33 3.93
N ILE A 176 2.08 -2.68 2.86
CA ILE A 176 1.38 -2.53 1.57
C ILE A 176 2.29 -2.98 0.41
N PHE A 177 3.38 -3.72 0.69
CA PHE A 177 4.37 -4.12 -0.31
C PHE A 177 3.77 -4.99 -1.44
N TYR A 178 4.28 -4.81 -2.66
CA TYR A 178 3.78 -5.44 -3.90
C TYR A 178 2.29 -5.22 -4.22
N SER A 179 1.67 -4.17 -3.70
CA SER A 179 0.28 -3.83 -4.02
C SER A 179 0.17 -2.96 -5.26
N ASP A 180 -1.00 -2.98 -5.89
CA ASP A 180 -1.36 -2.10 -7.01
C ASP A 180 -2.10 -0.87 -6.48
N LEU A 181 -1.50 0.32 -6.59
CA LEU A 181 -2.08 1.58 -6.14
C LEU A 181 -2.34 2.56 -7.30
N HIS A 182 -2.56 2.06 -8.53
CA HIS A 182 -2.85 2.94 -9.67
C HIS A 182 -4.05 3.86 -9.39
N ASN A 183 -3.84 5.18 -9.51
CA ASN A 183 -4.87 6.20 -9.28
C ASN A 183 -5.49 6.21 -7.87
N VAL A 184 -4.79 5.74 -6.85
CA VAL A 184 -5.28 5.84 -5.46
C VAL A 184 -5.21 7.29 -4.99
N ASN A 185 -6.26 7.76 -4.30
CA ASN A 185 -6.24 9.04 -3.61
C ASN A 185 -5.67 8.88 -2.20
N LEU A 186 -4.47 9.42 -1.94
CA LEU A 186 -3.84 9.46 -0.61
C LEU A 186 -3.85 10.85 0.04
N THR A 187 -4.68 11.77 -0.45
CA THR A 187 -4.71 13.16 0.05
C THR A 187 -4.93 13.21 1.56
N GLY A 188 -3.96 13.77 2.29
CA GLY A 188 -4.05 13.93 3.75
C GLY A 188 -3.97 12.63 4.55
N ALA A 189 -3.65 11.49 3.93
CA ALA A 189 -3.43 10.23 4.64
C ALA A 189 -2.18 10.31 5.53
N ILE A 190 -2.19 9.57 6.65
CA ILE A 190 -1.04 9.42 7.55
C ILE A 190 -0.31 8.13 7.17
N ILE A 191 0.94 8.24 6.73
CA ILE A 191 1.67 7.12 6.12
C ILE A 191 3.04 6.92 6.81
N VAL A 192 3.03 7.04 8.14
CA VAL A 192 4.26 6.97 8.95
C VAL A 192 4.65 5.52 9.18
N ASP A 193 5.92 5.18 8.96
CA ASP A 193 6.45 3.82 9.13
C ASP A 193 5.71 2.76 8.27
N THR A 194 5.14 3.16 7.12
CA THR A 194 4.43 2.27 6.19
C THR A 194 5.40 1.66 5.16
N ASP A 195 5.23 0.38 4.84
CA ASP A 195 6.04 -0.31 3.82
C ASP A 195 5.33 -0.46 2.48
N PHE A 196 5.77 0.28 1.46
CA PHE A 196 5.31 0.18 0.07
C PHE A 196 6.28 -0.59 -0.82
N SER A 197 7.29 -1.27 -0.29
CA SER A 197 8.36 -1.87 -1.11
C SER A 197 7.84 -2.68 -2.30
N GLY A 198 8.36 -2.42 -3.50
CA GLY A 198 7.94 -3.12 -4.72
C GLY A 198 6.49 -2.91 -5.17
N SER A 199 5.73 -2.00 -4.57
CA SER A 199 4.38 -1.64 -5.02
C SER A 199 4.42 -0.78 -6.28
N ASP A 200 3.32 -0.77 -7.02
CA ASP A 200 3.16 0.08 -8.20
C ASP A 200 2.39 1.36 -7.84
N LEU A 201 3.08 2.50 -7.88
CA LEU A 201 2.56 3.82 -7.54
C LEU A 201 2.52 4.67 -8.81
N VAL A 202 1.37 4.67 -9.49
CA VAL A 202 1.14 5.45 -10.72
C VAL A 202 0.03 6.46 -10.52
N ASN A 203 0.30 7.71 -10.93
CA ASN A 203 -0.65 8.83 -10.89
C ASN A 203 -1.21 9.09 -9.48
N ILE A 204 -0.29 9.28 -8.52
CA ILE A 204 -0.62 9.57 -7.12
C ILE A 204 -0.10 10.96 -6.74
N ASP A 205 -0.96 11.76 -6.10
CA ASP A 205 -0.58 13.06 -5.56
C ASP A 205 -0.19 12.94 -4.08
N PHE A 206 1.11 13.00 -3.80
CA PHE A 206 1.69 13.06 -2.45
C PHE A 206 1.98 14.50 -2.01
N LYS A 207 1.43 15.50 -2.69
CA LYS A 207 1.62 16.90 -2.31
C LYS A 207 1.15 17.16 -0.88
N ASP A 208 1.98 17.84 -0.11
CA ASP A 208 1.72 18.20 1.29
C ASP A 208 1.47 16.98 2.23
N VAL A 209 1.82 15.75 1.83
CA VAL A 209 1.65 14.52 2.65
C VAL A 209 2.82 14.30 3.62
N ASP A 210 2.53 13.77 4.82
CA ASP A 210 3.55 13.32 5.78
C ASP A 210 3.90 11.84 5.55
N LEU A 211 5.08 11.64 4.96
CA LEU A 211 5.66 10.35 4.57
C LEU A 211 6.88 10.00 5.44
N LYS A 212 6.99 10.61 6.61
CA LYS A 212 8.12 10.42 7.51
C LYS A 212 8.35 8.94 7.84
N ASN A 213 9.61 8.51 7.74
CA ASN A 213 10.05 7.13 7.91
C ASN A 213 9.40 6.08 6.97
N GLY A 214 8.67 6.49 5.93
CA GLY A 214 8.08 5.54 4.98
C GLY A 214 9.15 4.71 4.25
N ASN A 215 8.86 3.44 3.97
CA ASN A 215 9.74 2.56 3.21
C ASN A 215 9.22 2.38 1.78
N PHE A 216 9.99 2.87 0.81
CA PHE A 216 9.70 2.83 -0.62
C PHE A 216 10.86 2.17 -1.39
N PHE A 217 11.55 1.21 -0.76
CA PHE A 217 12.64 0.49 -1.36
C PHE A 217 12.23 -0.19 -2.68
N GLY A 218 12.99 0.08 -3.75
CA GLY A 218 12.80 -0.54 -5.07
C GLY A 218 11.45 -0.23 -5.74
N VAL A 219 10.74 0.79 -5.29
CA VAL A 219 9.46 1.21 -5.86
C VAL A 219 9.65 1.89 -7.22
N THR A 220 8.72 1.64 -8.14
CA THR A 220 8.63 2.36 -9.41
C THR A 220 7.54 3.42 -9.29
N PHE A 221 7.91 4.68 -9.52
CA PHE A 221 6.99 5.80 -9.53
C PHE A 221 6.78 6.27 -10.96
N SER A 222 5.52 6.55 -11.34
CA SER A 222 5.20 7.22 -12.60
C SER A 222 4.12 8.27 -12.37
N GLU A 223 4.34 9.50 -12.83
CA GLU A 223 3.38 10.60 -12.70
C GLU A 223 3.01 10.92 -11.24
N VAL A 224 4.00 10.87 -10.34
CA VAL A 224 3.82 11.15 -8.90
C VAL A 224 4.34 12.53 -8.53
N ASN A 225 3.61 13.21 -7.64
CA ASN A 225 3.96 14.56 -7.17
C ASN A 225 4.28 14.55 -5.67
N PHE A 226 5.51 14.89 -5.30
CA PHE A 226 6.01 14.99 -3.92
C PHE A 226 6.23 16.44 -3.47
N LYS A 227 5.68 17.42 -4.19
CA LYS A 227 5.86 18.84 -3.86
C LYS A 227 5.42 19.15 -2.43
N ASN A 228 6.28 19.85 -1.68
CA ASN A 228 6.10 20.19 -0.26
C ASN A 228 5.92 18.99 0.69
N ALA A 229 6.14 17.75 0.25
CA ALA A 229 5.95 16.58 1.10
C ALA A 229 6.96 16.55 2.26
N ASN A 230 6.54 16.04 3.42
CA ASN A 230 7.46 15.74 4.51
C ASN A 230 7.98 14.30 4.33
N LEU A 231 9.17 14.18 3.76
CA LEU A 231 9.88 12.94 3.44
C LEU A 231 11.04 12.68 4.42
N GLN A 232 10.97 13.22 5.64
CA GLN A 232 12.04 13.07 6.61
C GLN A 232 12.28 11.58 6.92
N LYS A 233 13.53 11.12 6.88
CA LYS A 233 13.92 9.72 7.15
C LYS A 233 13.28 8.66 6.22
N VAL A 234 12.69 9.07 5.10
CA VAL A 234 12.13 8.11 4.13
C VAL A 234 13.23 7.20 3.56
N ASN A 235 12.92 5.94 3.30
CA ASN A 235 13.81 5.03 2.56
C ASN A 235 13.37 4.94 1.10
N PHE A 236 14.06 5.66 0.23
CA PHE A 236 13.96 5.58 -1.23
C PHE A 236 15.17 4.89 -1.86
N SER A 237 15.94 4.09 -1.11
CA SER A 237 17.13 3.45 -1.68
C SER A 237 16.78 2.55 -2.88
N ASN A 238 17.55 2.69 -3.95
CA ASN A 238 17.36 2.05 -5.26
C ASN A 238 16.00 2.33 -5.94
N ALA A 239 15.25 3.37 -5.55
CA ALA A 239 13.99 3.73 -6.18
C ALA A 239 14.19 4.40 -7.56
N TYR A 240 13.23 4.23 -8.47
CA TYR A 240 13.17 4.95 -9.75
C TYR A 240 12.33 6.22 -9.59
N LEU A 241 12.99 7.37 -9.43
CA LEU A 241 12.42 8.68 -9.12
C LEU A 241 12.56 9.67 -10.29
N VAL A 242 12.50 9.16 -11.52
CA VAL A 242 12.80 9.90 -12.75
C VAL A 242 11.67 10.88 -13.07
N ASN A 243 12.02 12.14 -13.37
CA ASN A 243 11.10 13.23 -13.72
C ASN A 243 10.02 13.58 -12.67
N LEU A 244 10.21 13.25 -11.39
CA LEU A 244 9.26 13.58 -10.32
C LEU A 244 9.49 14.98 -9.74
N ASP A 245 8.44 15.61 -9.22
CA ASP A 245 8.50 16.92 -8.55
C ASP A 245 8.60 16.74 -7.02
N PHE A 246 9.76 17.12 -6.46
CA PHE A 246 10.08 17.18 -5.03
C PHE A 246 10.30 18.63 -4.57
N SER A 247 9.80 19.63 -5.29
CA SER A 247 10.02 21.04 -4.96
C SER A 247 9.54 21.34 -3.53
N ASN A 248 10.38 22.02 -2.74
CA ASN A 248 10.16 22.34 -1.33
C ASN A 248 9.93 21.14 -0.39
N ALA A 249 10.23 19.91 -0.81
CA ALA A 249 10.07 18.73 0.05
C ALA A 249 11.13 18.70 1.16
N ASN A 250 10.78 18.17 2.33
CA ASN A 250 11.72 17.91 3.42
C ASN A 250 12.22 16.47 3.34
N LEU A 251 13.40 16.25 2.77
CA LEU A 251 14.08 14.95 2.63
C LEU A 251 15.17 14.74 3.70
N SER A 252 15.14 15.53 4.78
CA SER A 252 16.18 15.46 5.81
C SER A 252 16.29 14.04 6.38
N ASN A 253 17.51 13.56 6.58
CA ASN A 253 17.82 12.22 7.09
C ASN A 253 17.28 11.04 6.22
N ALA A 254 16.80 11.28 5.00
CA ALA A 254 16.32 10.23 4.10
C ALA A 254 17.46 9.32 3.59
N ASP A 255 17.13 8.10 3.16
CA ASP A 255 18.01 7.22 2.41
C ASP A 255 17.60 7.20 0.94
N LEU A 256 18.39 7.83 0.08
CA LEU A 256 18.24 7.87 -1.38
C LEU A 256 19.38 7.11 -2.08
N SER A 257 20.09 6.23 -1.35
CA SER A 257 21.26 5.56 -1.92
C SER A 257 20.89 4.70 -3.13
N GLY A 258 21.64 4.86 -4.22
CA GLY A 258 21.38 4.17 -5.49
C GLY A 258 20.11 4.60 -6.24
N ALA A 259 19.31 5.54 -5.74
CA ALA A 259 18.06 5.98 -6.38
C ALA A 259 18.33 6.70 -7.72
N ASP A 260 17.44 6.60 -8.70
CA ASP A 260 17.52 7.36 -9.95
C ASP A 260 16.62 8.59 -9.93
N LEU A 261 17.20 9.77 -9.69
CA LEU A 261 16.54 11.09 -9.68
C LEU A 261 16.71 11.83 -11.02
N SER A 262 16.99 11.13 -12.12
CA SER A 262 17.19 11.77 -13.43
C SER A 262 15.98 12.63 -13.82
N GLY A 263 16.22 13.90 -14.16
CA GLY A 263 15.16 14.85 -14.53
C GLY A 263 14.25 15.31 -13.38
N ALA A 264 14.44 14.84 -12.14
CA ALA A 264 13.62 15.24 -11.01
C ALA A 264 13.78 16.74 -10.66
N ILE A 265 12.77 17.33 -10.02
CA ILE A 265 12.78 18.72 -9.57
C ILE A 265 12.93 18.74 -8.05
N LEU A 266 14.11 19.09 -7.53
CA LEU A 266 14.40 19.17 -6.09
C LEU A 266 14.52 20.62 -5.59
N SER A 267 13.98 21.59 -6.32
CA SER A 267 14.22 23.00 -6.00
C SER A 267 13.69 23.38 -4.60
N ASN A 268 14.51 24.09 -3.82
CA ASN A 268 14.24 24.46 -2.43
C ASN A 268 13.97 23.28 -1.47
N SER A 269 14.34 22.05 -1.84
CA SER A 269 14.19 20.89 -0.95
C SER A 269 15.29 20.85 0.13
N ASP A 270 14.98 20.21 1.26
CA ASP A 270 15.94 19.97 2.35
C ASP A 270 16.51 18.55 2.29
N LEU A 271 17.79 18.41 1.91
CA LEU A 271 18.56 17.16 1.88
C LEU A 271 19.57 17.07 3.04
N SER A 272 19.33 17.77 4.15
CA SER A 272 20.21 17.72 5.33
C SER A 272 20.30 16.30 5.87
N ASP A 273 21.52 15.80 6.10
CA ASP A 273 21.81 14.46 6.64
C ASP A 273 21.34 13.28 5.75
N THR A 274 20.90 13.55 4.52
CA THR A 274 20.42 12.52 3.58
C THR A 274 21.55 11.62 3.09
N ASN A 275 21.28 10.33 2.88
CA ASN A 275 22.19 9.41 2.21
C ASN A 275 21.96 9.39 0.69
N LEU A 276 22.88 10.00 -0.07
CA LEU A 276 22.85 10.12 -1.53
C LEU A 276 23.92 9.24 -2.23
N ILE A 277 24.55 8.31 -1.50
CA ILE A 277 25.61 7.43 -2.05
C ILE A 277 25.07 6.66 -3.26
N GLY A 278 25.71 6.79 -4.43
CA GLY A 278 25.30 6.12 -5.66
C GLY A 278 24.05 6.67 -6.36
N ALA A 279 23.38 7.71 -5.85
CA ALA A 279 22.14 8.25 -6.44
C ALA A 279 22.38 8.96 -7.79
N TYR A 280 21.45 8.84 -8.76
CA TYR A 280 21.51 9.38 -10.12
C TYR A 280 20.85 10.74 -10.30
N PHE A 281 21.62 11.74 -10.76
CA PHE A 281 21.18 13.15 -10.82
C PHE A 281 21.19 13.75 -12.24
N ARG A 282 21.04 12.93 -13.29
CA ARG A 282 21.16 13.45 -14.67
C ARG A 282 19.98 14.37 -14.97
N GLY A 283 20.26 15.66 -15.18
CA GLY A 283 19.21 16.64 -15.52
C GLY A 283 18.32 17.05 -14.34
N THR A 284 18.67 16.67 -13.12
CA THR A 284 17.93 17.06 -11.90
C THR A 284 18.07 18.55 -11.62
N ASN A 285 16.97 19.22 -11.25
CA ASN A 285 17.00 20.60 -10.78
C ASN A 285 17.35 20.66 -9.29
N LEU A 286 18.52 21.21 -8.94
CA LEU A 286 19.03 21.33 -7.57
C LEU A 286 19.09 22.78 -7.07
N GLU A 287 18.28 23.67 -7.64
CA GLU A 287 18.23 25.08 -7.24
C GLU A 287 17.85 25.23 -5.76
N ASN A 288 18.62 26.01 -4.98
CA ASN A 288 18.37 26.29 -3.55
C ASN A 288 18.19 25.07 -2.65
N VAL A 289 18.73 23.91 -3.03
CA VAL A 289 18.73 22.73 -2.17
C VAL A 289 19.55 23.00 -0.90
N ILE A 290 18.99 22.62 0.24
CA ILE A 290 19.66 22.69 1.54
C ILE A 290 20.37 21.34 1.79
N VAL A 291 21.63 21.38 2.23
CA VAL A 291 22.41 20.21 2.64
C VAL A 291 23.13 20.51 3.96
N SER A 292 23.52 19.47 4.68
CA SER A 292 24.33 19.57 5.90
C SER A 292 25.70 18.91 5.72
N PRO A 293 26.69 19.17 6.60
CA PRO A 293 27.96 18.44 6.60
C PRO A 293 27.83 16.93 6.81
N GLN A 294 26.68 16.45 7.30
CA GLN A 294 26.40 15.03 7.53
C GLN A 294 25.69 14.37 6.35
N THR A 295 25.23 15.14 5.35
CA THR A 295 24.68 14.60 4.10
C THR A 295 25.74 13.68 3.47
N LYS A 296 25.42 12.39 3.34
CA LYS A 296 26.36 11.39 2.81
C LYS A 296 26.28 11.43 1.30
N THR A 297 27.38 11.70 0.68
CA THR A 297 27.52 11.72 -0.77
C THR A 297 28.71 10.87 -1.17
N ASP A 298 28.77 10.47 -2.43
CA ASP A 298 29.99 9.88 -2.97
C ASP A 298 31.16 10.87 -2.83
N TYR A 299 32.39 10.33 -2.79
CA TYR A 299 33.64 11.07 -2.52
C TYR A 299 33.81 12.34 -3.40
N CYS A 300 33.16 12.39 -4.56
CA CYS A 300 33.17 13.50 -5.51
C CYS A 300 32.44 14.77 -5.07
N PHE A 301 31.71 14.77 -3.95
CA PHE A 301 30.92 15.91 -3.47
C PHE A 301 31.58 16.73 -2.34
N ASN A 302 32.73 16.31 -1.82
CA ASN A 302 33.26 16.81 -0.54
C ASN A 302 33.97 18.18 -0.56
N SER A 303 34.26 18.84 -1.70
CA SER A 303 34.96 20.15 -1.67
C SER A 303 34.63 21.12 -2.83
N ASP A 304 33.66 22.02 -2.60
CA ASP A 304 33.14 23.10 -3.47
C ASP A 304 34.26 23.89 -4.20
N PHE A 305 34.18 24.48 -5.40
CA PHE A 305 33.16 25.02 -6.31
C PHE A 305 33.15 24.27 -7.68
N PHE A 306 34.12 23.37 -7.84
CA PHE A 306 34.50 22.61 -9.04
C PHE A 306 34.07 21.14 -8.96
N ASN A 307 33.46 20.70 -7.84
CA ASN A 307 32.83 19.37 -7.68
C ASN A 307 31.81 19.01 -8.78
N ARG A 308 31.51 19.99 -9.64
CA ARG A 308 30.28 20.19 -10.41
C ARG A 308 30.40 19.91 -11.92
N VAL A 309 31.60 19.76 -12.52
CA VAL A 309 31.77 19.53 -13.99
C VAL A 309 32.14 18.08 -14.34
N LEU A 310 32.95 17.40 -13.51
CA LEU A 310 33.48 16.05 -13.79
C LEU A 310 32.51 14.91 -13.45
N CYS A 311 31.67 15.07 -12.42
CA CYS A 311 30.58 14.12 -12.14
C CYS A 311 29.51 14.13 -13.26
N LYS A 312 29.39 15.26 -13.98
CA LYS A 312 28.50 15.43 -15.15
C LYS A 312 28.95 14.68 -16.40
N ILE A 313 30.24 14.33 -16.56
CA ILE A 313 30.74 13.61 -17.76
C ILE A 313 30.62 12.08 -17.59
N TYR A 314 30.89 11.54 -16.40
CA TYR A 314 30.86 10.09 -16.15
C TYR A 314 29.46 9.44 -16.23
N ARG A 315 28.37 10.21 -16.08
CA ARG A 315 26.99 9.75 -16.29
C ARG A 315 26.44 9.91 -17.70
N ILE A 316 27.20 10.55 -18.61
CA ILE A 316 26.72 10.91 -19.94
C ILE A 316 27.31 10.01 -21.05
N ILE A 317 28.47 9.35 -20.85
CA ILE A 317 29.25 8.78 -21.97
C ILE A 317 29.30 7.24 -22.04
N GLU A 318 29.10 6.45 -20.97
CA GLU A 318 29.19 4.98 -21.09
C GLU A 318 28.07 4.20 -20.41
N LYS A 319 27.04 3.94 -21.24
CA LYS A 319 25.99 2.89 -21.21
C LYS A 319 24.78 3.06 -20.31
#